data_AF-A0A158KG52-F1
#
_entry.id   AF-A0A158KG52-F1
#
_cell.length_a   1.000
_cell.length_b   1.000
_cell.length_c   1.000
_cell.angle_alpha   90.00
_cell.angle_beta   90.00
_cell.angle_gamma   90.00
#
_symmetry.space_group_name_H-M   'P 1'
#
loop_
_entity.id
_entity.type
_entity.pdbx_description
1 polymer ?
#
loop_
_entity_poly.entity_id
_entity_poly.type
_entity_poly.pdbx_seq_one_letter_code
_entity_poly.pdbx_strand_id
1 'polypeptide(L)' 'MPMQTDCPSSTREAFRCTGKQLDDIVRFAEERGLEHQTLHDVVAQWSRSQPALVSS' A
#
# COMPACT_ATOMS: atom_id res chain seq x y z
N MET A 1 38.04 -9.17 3.94
CA MET A 1 37.18 -8.30 3.12
C MET A 1 35.78 -8.89 3.15
N PRO A 2 34.81 -8.34 3.90
CA PRO A 2 33.45 -8.86 3.83
C PRO A 2 32.81 -8.34 2.54
N MET A 3 32.52 -9.28 1.63
CA MET A 3 31.73 -9.05 0.44
C MET A 3 30.29 -8.85 0.92
N GLN A 4 29.87 -7.59 1.09
CA GLN A 4 28.47 -7.26 1.27
C GLN A 4 27.78 -7.58 -0.06
N THR A 5 27.19 -8.78 -0.12
CA THR A 5 26.14 -9.06 -1.08
C THR A 5 24.99 -8.14 -0.69
N ASP A 6 24.92 -6.99 -1.37
CA ASP A 6 23.73 -6.17 -1.47
C ASP A 6 22.65 -7.05 -2.12
N CYS A 7 21.96 -7.82 -1.30
CA CYS A 7 20.67 -8.37 -1.68
C CYS A 7 19.72 -7.17 -1.60
N PRO A 8 19.16 -6.65 -2.72
CA PRO A 8 18.11 -5.66 -2.65
C PRO A 8 16.89 -6.31 -2.02
N SER A 9 16.85 -6.35 -0.69
CA SER A 9 15.75 -6.86 0.12
C SER A 9 14.65 -5.79 0.20
N SER A 10 14.42 -5.11 -0.92
CA SER A 10 13.39 -4.10 -1.10
C SER A 10 12.10 -4.70 -1.69
N THR A 11 11.90 -6.01 -1.53
CA THR A 11 10.73 -6.74 -2.04
C THR A 11 9.79 -7.22 -0.93
N ARG A 12 10.05 -6.86 0.33
CA ARG A 12 9.25 -7.37 1.45
C ARG A 12 9.09 -6.38 2.61
N GLU A 13 8.78 -5.14 2.30
CA GLU A 13 7.88 -4.42 3.20
C GLU A 13 6.51 -5.10 3.05
N ALA A 14 6.29 -6.17 3.83
CA ALA A 14 4.94 -6.67 4.02
C ALA A 14 4.13 -5.47 4.48
N PHE A 15 3.23 -4.98 3.62
CA PHE A 15 2.39 -3.83 3.85
C PHE A 15 1.94 -3.84 5.30
N ARG A 16 2.50 -2.96 6.14
CA ARG A 16 2.14 -2.82 7.55
C ARG A 16 0.81 -2.07 7.64
N CYS A 17 -0.20 -2.60 6.95
CA CYS A 17 -1.55 -2.12 7.09
C CYS A 17 -2.07 -2.70 8.42
N THR A 18 -2.42 -1.81 9.35
CA THR A 18 -3.24 -2.18 10.50
C THR A 18 -4.59 -2.71 10.00
N GLY A 19 -5.26 -3.57 10.78
CA GLY A 19 -6.57 -4.12 10.38
C GLY A 19 -7.60 -3.05 9.99
N LYS A 20 -7.53 -1.87 10.63
CA LYS A 20 -8.33 -0.70 10.26
C LYS A 20 -7.99 -0.13 8.88
N GLN A 21 -6.71 -0.06 8.52
CA GLN A 21 -6.30 0.39 7.19
C GLN A 21 -6.75 -0.59 6.11
N LEU A 22 -6.71 -1.90 6.38
CA LEU A 22 -7.24 -2.90 5.46
C LEU A 22 -8.75 -2.72 5.25
N ASP A 23 -9.53 -2.47 6.32
CA ASP A 23 -10.96 -2.19 6.23
C ASP A 23 -11.25 -0.93 5.40
N ASP A 24 -10.48 0.15 5.60
CA ASP A 24 -10.55 1.38 4.80
C ASP A 24 -10.21 1.13 3.32
N ILE A 25 -9.21 0.29 3.02
CA ILE A 25 -8.82 -0.08 1.66
C ILE A 25 -9.89 -0.93 0.98
N VAL A 26 -10.48 -1.89 1.70
CA VAL A 26 -11.56 -2.74 1.20
C VAL A 26 -12.79 -1.90 0.89
N ARG A 27 -13.21 -1.03 1.82
CA ARG A 27 -14.31 -0.09 1.59
C ARG A 27 -14.06 0.81 0.38
N PHE A 28 -12.84 1.35 0.25
CA PHE A 28 -12.45 2.14 -0.92
C PHE A 28 -12.53 1.33 -2.23
N ALA A 29 -12.18 0.04 -2.20
CA ALA A 29 -12.30 -0.84 -3.35
C ALA A 29 -13.76 -1.05 -3.75
N GLU A 30 -14.64 -1.30 -2.78
CA GLU A 30 -16.09 -1.50 -3.00
C GLU A 30 -16.74 -0.23 -3.56
N GLU A 31 -16.47 0.94 -2.97
CA GLU A 31 -17.02 2.23 -3.43
C GLU A 31 -16.62 2.58 -4.88
N ARG A 32 -15.46 2.10 -5.32
CA ARG A 32 -14.88 2.39 -6.63
C ARG A 32 -15.05 1.23 -7.62
N GLY A 33 -15.64 0.11 -7.22
CA GLY A 33 -15.78 -1.10 -8.04
C GLY A 33 -14.44 -1.75 -8.42
N LEU A 34 -13.41 -1.61 -7.57
CA LEU A 34 -12.06 -2.14 -7.80
C LEU A 34 -11.85 -3.56 -7.27
N GLU A 35 -12.93 -4.24 -6.90
CA GLU A 35 -12.96 -5.62 -6.40
C GLU A 35 -12.32 -6.66 -7.35
N HIS A 36 -12.26 -6.35 -8.65
CA HIS A 36 -11.56 -7.17 -9.65
C HIS A 36 -10.04 -6.89 -9.73
N GLN A 37 -9.55 -5.83 -9.09
CA GLN A 37 -8.15 -5.45 -9.13
C GLN A 37 -7.35 -6.11 -8.01
N THR A 38 -6.03 -6.23 -8.23
CA THR A 38 -5.15 -6.75 -7.18
C THR A 38 -5.10 -5.79 -5.99
N LEU A 39 -4.96 -6.35 -4.78
CA LEU A 39 -4.84 -5.55 -3.55
C LEU A 39 -3.73 -4.50 -3.65
N HIS A 40 -2.62 -4.83 -4.32
CA HIS A 40 -1.52 -3.89 -4.53
C HIS A 40 -1.95 -2.63 -5.33
N ASP A 41 -2.75 -2.81 -6.37
CA ASP A 41 -3.25 -1.69 -7.19
C ASP A 41 -4.24 -0.82 -6.41
N VAL A 42 -5.16 -1.47 -5.69
CA VAL A 42 -6.13 -0.80 -4.81
C VAL A 42 -5.42 0.01 -3.74
N VAL A 43 -4.41 -0.56 -3.07
CA VAL A 43 -3.61 0.13 -2.05
C VAL A 43 -2.87 1.34 -2.63
N ALA A 44 -2.30 1.22 -3.82
CA ALA A 44 -1.64 2.34 -4.50
C ALA A 44 -2.64 3.47 -4.81
N GLN A 45 -3.84 3.14 -5.27
CA GLN A 45 -4.90 4.12 -5.53
C GLN A 45 -5.46 4.77 -4.26
N TRP A 46 -5.65 3.97 -3.21
CA TRP A 46 -6.07 4.46 -1.89
C TRP A 46 -5.02 5.41 -1.30
N SER A 47 -3.74 5.04 -1.36
CA SER A 47 -2.63 5.88 -0.90
C SER A 47 -2.55 7.21 -1.65
N ARG A 48 -2.78 7.22 -2.97
CA ARG A 48 -2.83 8.44 -3.78
C ARG A 48 -4.08 9.29 -3.53
N SER A 49 -5.16 8.67 -3.08
CA SER A 49 -6.42 9.33 -2.76
C SER A 49 -6.44 9.89 -1.35
N GLN A 50 -5.48 9.51 -0.50
CA GLN A 50 -5.28 10.17 0.78
C GLN A 50 -4.86 11.61 0.49
N PRO A 51 -5.61 12.62 0.98
CA PRO A 51 -5.17 13.99 0.88
C PRO A 51 -3.83 14.05 1.60
N ALA A 52 -2.75 14.30 0.87
CA ALA A 52 -1.50 14.70 1.48
C ALA A 52 -1.88 15.84 2.43
N LEU A 53 -1.62 15.65 3.73
CA LEU A 53 -1.60 16.72 4.71
C LEU A 53 -0.46 17.66 4.29
N VAL A 54 -0.66 18.39 3.18
CA VAL A 54 0.01 19.64 2.92
C VAL A 54 -0.53 20.57 4.00
N SER A 55 0.17 20.56 5.13
CA SER A 55 0.02 21.57 6.16
C SER A 55 0.27 22.91 5.46
N SER A 56 -0.80 23.67 5.25
CA SER A 56 -0.75 25.09 4.91
C SER A 56 -0.34 25.90 6.14
#